data_AF-A0A932QAH9-F1
#
_entry.id   AF-A0A932QAH9-F1
#
_cell.length_a   1.000
_cell.length_b   1.000
_cell.length_c   1.000
_cell.angle_alpha   90.00
_cell.angle_beta   90.00
_cell.angle_gamma   90.00
#
_symmetry.space_group_name_H-M   'P 1'
#
loop_
_entity.id
_entity.type
_entity.pdbx_description
1 polymer ?
#
loop_
_entity_poly.entity_id
_entity_poly.type
_entity_poly.pdbx_seq_one_letter_code
_entity_poly.pdbx_strand_id
1 'polypeptide(L)'
;TTDFAPLPCSHPQCVSLTYLLRLNDGSFMPFGRFVDFKKHGKMLRSSATLGASAEMQDVFQDVIHEVFANQDEVERGPEVLQALRRSVDVMFPDHPVTPKEAVQIGESQAKSIFLHHYMDKHDFDLERLRKCCHHYPQVDGRIMPACGFNMFHRGAAKGPETPLAPWGKKPWDKSEVKPAFTEARTDTRQALVGIGPNEKPGKAPHNTELGKK
;
A
#
# COMPACT_ATOMS: atom_id res chain seq x y z
N THR A 1 17.26 2.78 16.87
CA THR A 1 15.93 2.96 16.22
C THR A 1 16.01 2.75 14.70
N THR A 2 16.83 1.81 14.21
CA THR A 2 17.11 1.57 12.77
C THR A 2 16.12 0.62 12.09
N ASP A 3 15.15 0.08 12.82
CA ASP A 3 14.23 -0.94 12.31
C ASP A 3 13.18 -0.41 11.35
N PHE A 4 12.92 0.90 11.37
CA PHE A 4 11.86 1.53 10.60
C PHE A 4 12.42 2.45 9.52
N ALA A 5 11.78 2.44 8.36
CA ALA A 5 12.06 3.33 7.25
C ALA A 5 10.79 4.13 6.87
N PRO A 6 10.92 5.38 6.39
CA PRO A 6 9.77 6.15 5.93
C PRO A 6 9.11 5.48 4.72
N LEU A 7 7.77 5.42 4.71
CA LEU A 7 7.00 4.87 3.60
C LEU A 7 7.18 5.74 2.34
N PRO A 8 7.75 5.23 1.23
CA PRO A 8 8.16 6.05 0.09
C PRO A 8 7.03 6.83 -0.59
N CYS A 9 5.81 6.26 -0.64
CA CYS A 9 4.66 6.91 -1.28
C CYS A 9 4.06 8.05 -0.44
N SER A 10 4.38 8.14 0.85
CA SER A 10 3.88 9.19 1.74
C SER A 10 4.95 10.24 2.07
N HIS A 11 4.58 11.30 2.79
CA HIS A 11 5.55 12.22 3.37
C HIS A 11 6.40 11.50 4.44
N PRO A 12 7.72 11.74 4.56
CA PRO A 12 8.58 11.02 5.53
C PRO A 12 8.12 11.10 6.98
N GLN A 13 7.41 12.17 7.36
CA GLN A 13 6.84 12.35 8.71
C GLN A 13 5.44 11.72 8.89
N CYS A 14 4.87 11.11 7.85
CA CYS A 14 3.51 10.58 7.87
C CYS A 14 3.49 9.13 8.36
N VAL A 15 4.26 8.26 7.70
CA VAL A 15 4.28 6.83 8.02
C VAL A 15 5.71 6.31 8.02
N SER A 16 6.08 5.64 9.10
CA SER A 16 7.27 4.79 9.18
C SER A 16 6.83 3.33 9.16
N LEU A 17 7.56 2.47 8.46
CA LEU A 17 7.19 1.08 8.30
C LEU A 17 8.40 0.15 8.43
N THR A 18 8.13 -1.11 8.77
CA THR A 18 9.09 -2.20 8.66
C THR A 18 8.38 -3.51 8.32
N TYR A 19 9.13 -4.44 7.73
CA TYR A 19 8.73 -5.83 7.61
C TYR A 19 9.42 -6.64 8.70
N LEU A 20 8.72 -7.64 9.22
CA LEU A 20 9.23 -8.62 10.16
C LEU A 20 9.27 -9.97 9.44
N LEU A 21 10.48 -10.47 9.16
CA LEU A 21 10.69 -11.78 8.58
C LEU A 21 10.31 -12.85 9.60
N ARG A 22 9.44 -13.78 9.23
CA ARG A 22 9.16 -14.95 10.05
C ARG A 22 10.33 -15.94 9.94
N LEU A 23 10.93 -16.29 11.06
CA LEU A 23 11.99 -17.29 11.12
C LEU A 23 11.40 -18.71 11.23
N ASN A 24 12.23 -19.72 10.97
CA ASN A 24 11.81 -21.13 10.96
C ASN A 24 11.30 -21.62 12.33
N ASP A 25 11.80 -21.03 13.41
CA ASP A 25 11.37 -21.30 14.79
C ASP A 25 10.07 -20.59 15.19
N GLY A 26 9.47 -19.81 14.29
CA GLY A 26 8.25 -19.04 14.53
C GLY A 26 8.47 -17.65 15.14
N SER A 27 9.70 -17.29 15.48
CA SER A 27 10.05 -15.92 15.90
C SER A 27 10.11 -14.96 14.71
N PHE A 28 10.30 -13.66 14.99
CA PHE A 28 10.30 -12.61 13.97
C PHE A 28 11.56 -11.75 14.02
N MET A 29 12.11 -11.42 12.86
CA MET A 29 13.29 -10.58 12.69
C MET A 29 12.95 -9.33 11.87
N PRO A 30 13.12 -8.10 12.41
CA PRO A 30 12.96 -6.88 11.62
C PRO A 30 13.92 -6.84 10.43
N PHE A 31 13.39 -6.54 9.24
CA PHE A 31 14.19 -6.43 8.03
C PHE A 31 15.30 -5.37 8.16
N GLY A 32 15.05 -4.27 8.87
CA GLY A 32 16.04 -3.21 9.10
C GLY A 32 17.31 -3.64 9.86
N ARG A 33 17.37 -4.88 10.35
CA ARG A 33 18.54 -5.47 11.02
C ARG A 33 19.50 -6.17 10.06
N PHE A 34 19.03 -6.52 8.86
CA PHE A 34 19.82 -7.24 7.86
C PHE A 34 19.62 -6.72 6.43
N VAL A 35 18.76 -5.72 6.23
CA VAL A 35 18.49 -5.07 4.94
C VAL A 35 18.76 -3.58 5.05
N ASP A 36 19.59 -3.06 4.13
CA ASP A 36 19.66 -1.61 3.91
C ASP A 36 18.50 -1.16 3.02
N PHE A 37 17.46 -0.59 3.63
CA PHE A 37 16.30 -0.06 2.91
C PHE A 37 16.62 1.12 1.98
N LYS A 38 17.77 1.80 2.13
CA LYS A 38 18.18 2.83 1.17
C LYS A 38 18.65 2.19 -0.14
N LYS A 39 19.37 1.07 -0.04
CA LYS A 39 19.79 0.26 -1.20
C LYS A 39 18.60 -0.46 -1.82
N HIS A 40 17.77 -1.08 -0.98
CA HIS A 40 16.63 -1.92 -1.38
C HIS A 40 15.29 -1.19 -1.29
N GLY A 41 15.25 0.11 -1.64
CA GLY A 41 14.04 0.94 -1.49
C GLY A 41 12.84 0.49 -2.32
N LYS A 42 13.06 -0.39 -3.32
CA LYS A 42 11.99 -1.05 -4.09
C LYS A 42 11.14 -1.99 -3.21
N MET A 43 11.73 -2.56 -2.16
CA MET A 43 11.06 -3.44 -1.21
C MET A 43 9.87 -2.76 -0.51
N LEU A 44 9.98 -1.46 -0.26
CA LEU A 44 9.00 -0.69 0.51
C LEU A 44 7.91 -0.03 -0.36
N ARG A 45 7.79 -0.40 -1.64
CA ARG A 45 6.87 0.27 -2.56
C ARG A 45 5.46 -0.32 -2.51
N SER A 46 4.49 0.59 -2.40
CA SER A 46 3.11 0.46 -2.86
C SER A 46 2.28 -0.75 -2.39
N SER A 47 2.67 -1.44 -1.32
CA SER A 47 1.85 -2.49 -0.72
C SER A 47 1.93 -2.49 0.80
N ALA A 48 0.78 -2.77 1.43
CA ALA A 48 0.72 -3.04 2.87
C ALA A 48 1.36 -4.39 3.22
N THR A 49 1.48 -5.29 2.25
CA THR A 49 2.01 -6.65 2.39
C THR A 49 3.28 -6.82 1.59
N LEU A 50 4.06 -7.83 1.96
CA LEU A 50 5.23 -8.26 1.19
C LEU A 50 4.75 -8.91 -0.13
N GLY A 51 4.92 -8.21 -1.26
CA GLY A 51 4.40 -8.68 -2.55
C GLY A 51 5.29 -9.73 -3.23
N ALA A 52 4.70 -10.74 -3.86
CA ALA A 52 5.41 -11.71 -4.68
C ALA A 52 5.48 -11.26 -6.15
N SER A 53 6.40 -10.33 -6.46
CA SER A 53 6.66 -9.85 -7.82
C SER A 53 8.08 -10.22 -8.28
N ALA A 54 8.34 -10.25 -9.59
CA ALA A 54 9.69 -10.52 -10.11
C ALA A 54 10.74 -9.54 -9.54
N GLU A 55 10.40 -8.26 -9.44
CA GLU A 55 11.26 -7.24 -8.83
C GLU A 55 11.56 -7.56 -7.36
N MET A 56 10.59 -8.13 -6.64
CA MET A 56 10.79 -8.54 -5.26
C MET A 56 11.68 -9.78 -5.18
N GLN A 57 11.54 -10.73 -6.11
CA GLN A 57 12.41 -11.90 -6.18
C GLN A 57 13.87 -11.47 -6.34
N ASP A 58 14.16 -10.51 -7.24
CA ASP A 58 15.50 -9.95 -7.42
C ASP A 58 16.04 -9.33 -6.13
N VAL A 59 15.22 -8.52 -5.45
CA VAL A 59 15.59 -7.92 -4.15
C VAL A 59 15.89 -9.00 -3.10
N PHE A 60 15.08 -10.06 -3.02
CA PHE A 60 15.34 -11.16 -2.09
C PHE A 60 16.66 -11.87 -2.39
N GLN A 61 16.97 -12.11 -3.66
CA GLN A 61 18.24 -12.73 -4.06
C GLN A 61 19.44 -11.85 -3.67
N ASP A 62 19.37 -10.54 -3.92
CA ASP A 62 20.42 -9.61 -3.51
C ASP A 62 20.61 -9.58 -1.99
N VAL A 63 19.52 -9.53 -1.23
CA VAL A 63 19.55 -9.59 0.24
C VAL A 63 20.14 -10.91 0.73
N ILE A 64 19.79 -12.04 0.09
CA ILE A 64 20.37 -13.35 0.41
C ILE A 64 21.88 -13.34 0.21
N HIS A 65 22.38 -12.79 -0.90
CA HIS A 65 23.81 -12.68 -1.17
C HIS A 65 24.52 -11.80 -0.14
N GLU A 66 23.92 -10.67 0.23
CA GLU A 66 24.47 -9.76 1.25
C GLU A 66 24.54 -10.39 2.63
N VAL A 67 23.45 -11.06 3.07
CA VAL A 67 23.40 -11.77 4.34
C VAL A 67 24.37 -12.94 4.35
N PHE A 68 24.50 -13.68 3.25
CA PHE A 68 25.48 -14.76 3.15
C PHE A 68 26.92 -14.25 3.23
N ALA A 69 27.23 -13.14 2.56
CA ALA A 69 28.56 -12.56 2.56
C ALA A 69 28.98 -11.99 3.93
N ASN A 70 28.03 -11.48 4.71
CA ASN A 70 28.27 -10.83 6.01
C ASN A 70 27.59 -11.59 7.16
N GLN A 71 27.45 -12.92 7.05
CA GLN A 71 26.60 -13.72 7.93
C GLN A 71 26.98 -13.60 9.41
N ASP A 72 28.27 -13.43 9.71
CA ASP A 72 28.80 -13.31 11.07
C ASP A 72 28.51 -11.94 11.71
N GLU A 73 28.18 -10.92 10.91
CA GLU A 73 27.81 -9.58 11.37
C GLU A 73 26.30 -9.41 11.56
N VAL A 74 25.51 -10.29 10.92
CA VAL A 74 24.05 -10.25 10.99
C VAL A 74 23.58 -11.00 12.24
N GLU A 75 22.77 -10.32 13.05
CA GLU A 75 22.07 -10.94 14.18
C GLU A 75 21.27 -12.16 13.71
N ARG A 76 21.61 -13.35 14.22
CA ARG A 76 21.00 -14.63 13.81
C ARG A 76 21.12 -14.89 12.30
N GLY A 77 22.26 -14.53 11.70
CA GLY A 77 22.54 -14.65 10.27
C GLY A 77 22.19 -16.00 9.65
N PRO A 78 22.60 -17.15 10.21
CA PRO A 78 22.22 -18.47 9.68
C PRO A 78 20.70 -18.68 9.58
N GLU A 79 19.95 -18.29 10.61
CA GLU A 79 18.50 -18.44 10.68
C GLU A 79 17.77 -17.48 9.73
N VAL A 80 18.27 -16.24 9.61
CA VAL A 80 17.77 -15.26 8.64
C VAL A 80 17.97 -15.78 7.22
N LEU A 81 19.15 -16.30 6.89
CA LEU A 81 19.44 -16.85 5.56
C LEU A 81 18.52 -18.03 5.22
N GLN A 82 18.31 -18.96 6.16
CA GLN A 82 17.38 -20.07 5.97
C GLN A 82 15.94 -19.58 5.75
N ALA A 83 15.50 -18.57 6.51
CA ALA A 83 14.17 -18.01 6.38
C ALA A 83 13.97 -17.24 5.06
N LEU A 84 14.99 -16.54 4.57
CA LEU A 84 14.96 -15.86 3.27
C LEU A 84 14.87 -16.86 2.11
N ARG A 85 15.69 -17.92 2.14
CA ARG A 85 15.61 -19.01 1.14
C ARG A 85 14.22 -19.64 1.11
N ARG A 86 13.70 -20.03 2.27
CA ARG A 86 12.31 -20.52 2.40
C ARG A 86 11.29 -19.53 1.84
N SER A 87 11.48 -18.23 2.10
CA SER A 87 10.56 -17.19 1.60
C SER A 87 10.57 -17.13 0.07
N VAL A 88 11.74 -17.25 -0.57
CA VAL A 88 11.83 -17.33 -2.04
C VAL A 88 11.12 -18.58 -2.56
N ASP A 89 11.43 -19.75 -1.99
CA ASP A 89 10.84 -21.03 -2.44
C ASP A 89 9.30 -21.03 -2.34
N VAL A 90 8.76 -20.42 -1.28
CA VAL A 90 7.32 -20.37 -1.03
C VAL A 90 6.63 -19.25 -1.82
N MET A 91 7.26 -18.08 -1.96
CA MET A 91 6.67 -16.93 -2.65
C MET A 91 6.70 -17.05 -4.18
N PHE A 92 7.66 -17.81 -4.73
CA PHE A 92 7.88 -17.93 -6.17
C PHE A 92 7.90 -19.40 -6.62
N PRO A 93 6.78 -20.13 -6.47
CA PRO A 93 6.71 -21.53 -6.87
C PRO A 93 6.75 -21.69 -8.41
N ASP A 94 7.16 -22.86 -8.88
CA ASP A 94 7.22 -23.23 -10.31
C ASP A 94 5.83 -23.44 -10.97
N HIS A 95 4.75 -23.03 -10.30
CA HIS A 95 3.39 -23.09 -10.81
C HIS A 95 2.70 -21.73 -10.72
N PRO A 96 1.69 -21.45 -11.57
CA PRO A 96 0.91 -20.24 -11.47
C PRO A 96 0.22 -20.13 -10.10
N VAL A 97 0.18 -18.91 -9.54
CA VAL A 97 -0.56 -18.58 -8.33
C VAL A 97 -1.59 -17.49 -8.63
N THR A 98 -2.77 -17.58 -8.02
CA THR A 98 -3.75 -16.49 -8.14
C THR A 98 -3.29 -15.26 -7.35
N PRO A 99 -3.76 -14.04 -7.69
CA PRO A 99 -3.41 -12.84 -6.93
C PRO A 99 -3.74 -12.93 -5.44
N LYS A 100 -4.84 -13.61 -5.08
CA LYS A 100 -5.24 -13.81 -3.69
C LYS A 100 -4.27 -14.72 -2.94
N GLU A 101 -3.89 -15.84 -3.56
CA GLU A 101 -2.93 -16.78 -2.97
C GLU A 101 -1.56 -16.12 -2.80
N ALA A 102 -1.10 -15.34 -3.78
CA ALA A 102 0.16 -14.60 -3.69
C ALA A 102 0.20 -13.66 -2.49
N VAL A 103 -0.90 -12.95 -2.19
CA VAL A 103 -1.00 -12.10 -0.99
C VAL A 103 -0.93 -12.94 0.28
N GLN A 104 -1.68 -14.04 0.37
CA GLN A 104 -1.70 -14.92 1.55
C GLN A 104 -0.32 -15.55 1.81
N ILE A 105 0.36 -15.97 0.74
CA ILE A 105 1.72 -16.49 0.79
C ILE A 105 2.67 -15.41 1.33
N GLY A 106 2.64 -14.19 0.79
CA GLY A 106 3.46 -13.08 1.28
C GLY A 106 3.21 -12.76 2.76
N GLU A 107 1.94 -12.68 3.18
CA GLU A 107 1.54 -12.46 4.57
C GLU A 107 1.96 -13.58 5.53
N SER A 108 2.20 -14.80 5.01
CA SER A 108 2.68 -15.93 5.80
C SER A 108 4.19 -15.86 6.07
N GLN A 109 4.95 -15.20 5.20
CA GLN A 109 6.41 -15.08 5.29
C GLN A 109 6.85 -13.86 6.09
N ALA A 110 6.11 -12.75 6.04
CA ALA A 110 6.43 -11.57 6.81
C ALA A 110 5.19 -10.85 7.36
N LYS A 111 5.38 -10.12 8.45
CA LYS A 111 4.38 -9.17 8.97
C LYS A 111 4.84 -7.75 8.71
N SER A 112 3.91 -6.87 8.40
CA SER A 112 4.20 -5.45 8.23
C SER A 112 3.76 -4.68 9.46
N ILE A 113 4.61 -3.78 9.96
CA ILE A 113 4.24 -2.83 11.01
C ILE A 113 4.30 -1.43 10.41
N PHE A 114 3.18 -0.70 10.51
CA PHE A 114 3.07 0.69 10.10
C PHE A 114 2.83 1.56 11.34
N LEU A 115 3.68 2.56 11.52
CA LEU A 115 3.52 3.61 12.51
C LEU A 115 3.07 4.88 11.79
N HIS A 116 1.80 5.23 11.94
CA HIS A 116 1.18 6.37 11.28
C HIS A 116 1.05 7.54 12.26
N HIS A 117 1.64 8.68 11.91
CA HIS A 117 1.45 9.94 12.62
C HIS A 117 0.31 10.73 11.96
N TYR A 118 -0.90 10.57 12.48
CA TYR A 118 -2.06 11.36 12.00
C TYR A 118 -1.93 12.81 12.44
N MET A 119 -2.33 13.75 11.58
CA MET A 119 -2.32 15.18 11.88
C MET A 119 -3.56 15.59 12.67
N ASP A 120 -3.40 16.60 13.51
CA ASP A 120 -4.42 17.34 14.23
C ASP A 120 -4.28 18.87 14.01
N LYS A 121 -5.06 19.66 14.77
CA LYS A 121 -5.11 21.12 14.62
C LYS A 121 -3.80 21.84 14.94
N HIS A 122 -2.88 21.20 15.66
CA HIS A 122 -1.62 21.77 16.15
C HIS A 122 -0.42 21.39 15.28
N ASP A 123 -0.47 20.25 14.58
CA ASP A 123 0.62 19.76 13.73
C ASP A 123 0.22 19.62 12.25
N PHE A 124 -0.84 20.31 11.83
CA PHE A 124 -1.29 20.30 10.45
C PHE A 124 -0.23 20.84 9.49
N ASP A 125 0.02 20.06 8.45
CA ASP A 125 0.98 20.36 7.41
C ASP A 125 0.36 20.06 6.03
N LEU A 126 0.34 21.07 5.18
CA LEU A 126 -0.22 20.99 3.84
C LEU A 126 0.64 20.12 2.90
N GLU A 127 1.95 20.07 3.06
CA GLU A 127 2.84 19.23 2.27
C GLU A 127 2.61 17.75 2.59
N ARG A 128 2.48 17.41 3.88
CA ARG A 128 2.07 16.07 4.35
C ARG A 128 0.73 15.69 3.72
N LEU A 129 -0.23 16.61 3.68
CA LEU A 129 -1.55 16.38 3.11
C LEU A 129 -1.50 16.12 1.59
N ARG A 130 -0.72 16.89 0.84
CA ARG A 130 -0.58 16.77 -0.63
C ARG A 130 0.06 15.45 -1.08
N LYS A 131 0.88 14.84 -0.22
CA LYS A 131 1.53 13.53 -0.47
C LYS A 131 0.85 12.38 0.29
N CYS A 132 -0.37 12.57 0.78
CA CYS A 132 -1.06 11.50 1.50
C CYS A 132 -1.36 10.34 0.54
N CYS A 133 -1.06 9.11 0.95
CA CYS A 133 -1.45 7.89 0.24
C CYS A 133 -2.63 7.16 0.91
N HIS A 134 -3.05 7.63 2.09
CA HIS A 134 -4.19 7.11 2.84
C HIS A 134 -5.42 7.98 2.57
N HIS A 135 -6.42 7.42 1.90
CA HIS A 135 -7.57 8.19 1.46
C HIS A 135 -8.88 7.55 1.89
N TYR A 136 -9.88 8.39 2.12
CA TYR A 136 -11.25 7.95 2.26
C TYR A 136 -12.00 8.24 0.96
N PRO A 137 -12.50 7.20 0.27
CA PRO A 137 -13.46 7.42 -0.79
C PRO A 137 -14.74 7.98 -0.18
N GLN A 138 -15.27 9.02 -0.81
CA GLN A 138 -16.50 9.67 -0.38
C GLN A 138 -17.67 9.15 -1.20
N VAL A 139 -18.85 9.23 -0.60
CA VAL A 139 -20.13 8.90 -1.25
C VAL A 139 -20.43 9.73 -2.49
N ASP A 140 -19.71 10.85 -2.69
CA ASP A 140 -19.84 11.73 -3.85
C ASP A 140 -18.74 11.57 -4.90
N GLY A 141 -17.84 10.61 -4.72
CA GLY A 141 -16.83 10.22 -5.70
C GLY A 141 -15.49 10.91 -5.48
N ARG A 142 -15.43 11.87 -4.56
CA ARG A 142 -14.16 12.47 -4.15
C ARG A 142 -13.32 11.44 -3.40
N ILE A 143 -12.01 11.52 -3.59
CA ILE A 143 -11.02 10.80 -2.81
C ILE A 143 -10.34 11.84 -1.93
N MET A 144 -10.59 11.77 -0.61
CA MET A 144 -10.06 12.77 0.32
C MET A 144 -8.92 12.18 1.16
N PRO A 145 -7.79 12.89 1.32
CA PRO A 145 -6.74 12.49 2.26
C PRO A 145 -7.30 12.28 3.67
N ALA A 146 -6.89 11.20 4.33
CA ALA A 146 -7.46 10.79 5.62
C ALA A 146 -7.40 11.89 6.69
N CYS A 147 -6.24 12.54 6.85
CA CYS A 147 -6.09 13.64 7.81
C CYS A 147 -6.95 14.86 7.44
N GLY A 148 -6.97 15.25 6.17
CA GLY A 148 -7.79 16.38 5.70
C GLY A 148 -9.28 16.13 5.93
N PHE A 149 -9.74 14.92 5.66
CA PHE A 149 -11.10 14.50 6.01
C PHE A 149 -11.34 14.59 7.52
N ASN A 150 -10.44 14.01 8.32
CA ASN A 150 -10.62 13.90 9.77
C ASN A 150 -10.71 15.25 10.47
N MET A 151 -9.98 16.25 10.00
CA MET A 151 -9.98 17.57 10.61
C MET A 151 -11.08 18.48 10.08
N PHE A 152 -11.30 18.51 8.77
CA PHE A 152 -12.17 19.52 8.15
C PHE A 152 -13.58 19.01 7.80
N HIS A 153 -13.74 17.71 7.63
CA HIS A 153 -14.96 17.14 7.07
C HIS A 153 -15.62 16.09 7.95
N ARG A 154 -14.92 15.45 8.88
CA ARG A 154 -15.47 14.35 9.71
C ARG A 154 -16.73 14.74 10.48
N GLY A 155 -16.83 15.99 10.96
CA GLY A 155 -18.03 16.50 11.61
C GLY A 155 -19.16 16.76 10.61
N ALA A 156 -18.85 17.47 9.52
CA ALA A 156 -19.82 17.87 8.49
C ALA A 156 -20.29 16.71 7.58
N ALA A 157 -19.49 15.66 7.42
CA ALA A 157 -19.75 14.48 6.59
C ALA A 157 -20.48 13.35 7.34
N LYS A 158 -20.78 13.55 8.63
CA LYS A 158 -21.55 12.63 9.47
C LYS A 158 -22.93 13.17 9.85
N GLY A 159 -23.30 14.34 9.33
CA GLY A 159 -24.61 14.93 9.59
C GLY A 159 -25.72 14.17 8.85
N PRO A 160 -26.96 14.13 9.38
CA PRO A 160 -28.11 13.58 8.66
C PRO A 160 -28.28 14.21 7.26
N GLU A 161 -27.91 15.49 7.16
CA GLU A 161 -28.05 16.37 5.99
C GLU A 161 -26.86 16.32 5.01
N THR A 162 -25.83 15.49 5.26
CA THR A 162 -24.70 15.39 4.32
C THR A 162 -25.22 14.87 2.96
N PRO A 163 -25.08 15.64 1.87
CA PRO A 163 -25.54 15.21 0.56
C PRO A 163 -24.83 13.91 0.15
N LEU A 164 -25.62 12.87 -0.14
CA LEU A 164 -25.11 11.66 -0.78
C LEU A 164 -25.15 11.89 -2.29
N ALA A 165 -24.15 11.46 -3.06
CA ALA A 165 -24.34 11.44 -4.50
C ALA A 165 -25.43 10.41 -4.86
N PRO A 166 -26.02 10.51 -6.06
CA PRO A 166 -27.14 9.65 -6.46
C PRO A 166 -26.85 8.14 -6.39
N TRP A 167 -25.57 7.78 -6.38
CA TRP A 167 -25.07 6.40 -6.28
C TRP A 167 -24.47 6.05 -4.91
N GLY A 168 -24.28 7.04 -4.03
CA GLY A 168 -23.65 6.88 -2.73
C GLY A 168 -24.63 6.32 -1.70
N LYS A 169 -24.32 5.14 -1.15
CA LYS A 169 -25.10 4.54 -0.05
C LYS A 169 -24.38 4.70 1.28
N LYS A 170 -25.15 4.77 2.37
CA LYS A 170 -24.59 4.80 3.73
C LYS A 170 -24.01 3.42 4.08
N PRO A 171 -22.92 3.33 4.87
CA PRO A 171 -22.27 2.05 5.20
C PRO A 171 -23.17 0.99 5.87
N TRP A 172 -24.29 1.40 6.47
CA TRP A 172 -25.29 0.53 7.12
C TRP A 172 -26.51 0.23 6.24
N ASP A 173 -26.54 0.74 5.01
CA ASP A 173 -27.57 0.43 4.03
C ASP A 173 -27.33 -0.98 3.46
N LYS A 174 -28.24 -1.90 3.79
CA LYS A 174 -28.19 -3.31 3.34
C LYS A 174 -28.76 -3.51 1.94
N SER A 175 -29.26 -2.46 1.28
CA SER A 175 -29.81 -2.60 -0.06
C SER A 175 -28.72 -3.03 -1.04
N GLU A 176 -29.01 -4.04 -1.88
CA GLU A 176 -28.07 -4.56 -2.86
C GLU A 176 -27.41 -3.44 -3.65
N VAL A 177 -26.08 -3.43 -3.66
CA VAL A 177 -25.29 -2.52 -4.47
C VAL A 177 -25.52 -2.91 -5.93
N LYS A 178 -26.49 -2.27 -6.58
CA LYS A 178 -26.51 -2.24 -8.04
C LYS A 178 -25.27 -1.46 -8.46
N PRO A 179 -24.31 -2.05 -9.19
CA PRO A 179 -23.14 -1.31 -9.62
C PRO A 179 -23.60 -0.10 -10.43
N ALA A 180 -23.35 1.09 -9.90
CA ALA A 180 -23.67 2.36 -10.57
C ALA A 180 -22.72 2.62 -11.76
N PHE A 181 -21.70 1.78 -11.91
CA PHE A 181 -20.76 1.80 -13.00
C PHE A 181 -21.09 0.64 -13.92
N THR A 182 -21.55 0.95 -15.13
CA THR A 182 -21.37 0.04 -16.25
C THR A 182 -19.87 0.00 -16.56
N GLU A 183 -19.29 -1.18 -16.69
CA GLU A 183 -17.93 -1.38 -17.25
C GLU A 183 -17.75 -0.75 -18.65
N ALA A 184 -18.83 -0.20 -19.23
CA ALA A 184 -18.86 0.55 -20.46
C ALA A 184 -18.31 2.00 -20.34
N ARG A 185 -18.17 2.58 -19.14
CA ARG A 185 -17.43 3.86 -18.97
C ARG A 185 -15.92 3.58 -18.99
N THR A 186 -15.33 3.81 -20.15
CA THR A 186 -13.90 3.55 -20.44
C THR A 186 -12.96 4.21 -19.43
N ASP A 187 -13.24 5.42 -18.97
CA ASP A 187 -12.39 6.14 -18.00
C ASP A 187 -12.28 5.44 -16.63
N THR A 188 -13.42 5.07 -16.05
CA THR A 188 -13.49 4.41 -14.73
C THR A 188 -13.02 2.95 -14.83
N ARG A 189 -13.41 2.27 -15.92
CA ARG A 189 -12.95 0.92 -16.23
C ARG A 189 -11.42 0.90 -16.34
N GLN A 190 -10.81 1.76 -17.16
CA GLN A 190 -9.35 1.81 -17.34
C GLN A 190 -8.59 2.12 -16.06
N ALA A 191 -9.15 2.96 -15.18
CA ALA A 191 -8.56 3.24 -13.87
C ALA A 191 -8.56 2.00 -12.95
N LEU A 192 -9.53 1.10 -13.10
CA LEU A 192 -9.68 -0.11 -12.29
C LEU A 192 -8.99 -1.34 -12.88
N VAL A 193 -8.98 -1.49 -14.21
CA VAL A 193 -8.52 -2.72 -14.90
C VAL A 193 -7.36 -2.50 -15.87
N GLY A 194 -6.85 -1.27 -15.96
CA GLY A 194 -5.83 -0.89 -16.93
C GLY A 194 -6.37 -0.62 -18.33
N ILE A 195 -5.53 -0.04 -19.18
CA ILE A 195 -5.86 0.30 -20.57
C ILE A 195 -5.58 -0.91 -21.46
N GLY A 196 -6.57 -1.35 -22.24
CA GLY A 196 -6.37 -2.43 -23.20
C GLY A 196 -5.44 -2.04 -24.36
N PRO A 197 -4.87 -3.01 -25.11
CA PRO A 197 -3.88 -2.76 -26.16
C PRO A 197 -4.32 -1.79 -27.26
N ASN A 198 -5.63 -1.65 -27.48
CA ASN A 198 -6.23 -0.80 -28.52
C ASN A 198 -7.13 0.30 -27.94
N GLU A 199 -7.03 0.56 -26.64
CA GLU A 199 -7.90 1.51 -25.94
C GLU A 199 -7.18 2.85 -25.74
N LYS A 200 -7.88 3.96 -25.97
CA LYS A 200 -7.33 5.30 -25.72
C LYS A 200 -7.57 5.68 -24.25
N PRO A 201 -6.60 6.34 -23.57
CA PRO A 201 -6.79 6.80 -22.20
C PRO A 201 -8.07 7.62 -22.02
N GLY A 202 -8.83 7.32 -20.96
CA GLY A 202 -10.01 8.05 -20.56
C GLY A 202 -9.70 9.50 -20.24
N LYS A 203 -10.69 10.38 -20.37
CA LYS A 203 -10.53 11.81 -20.10
C LYS A 203 -10.17 11.99 -18.63
N ALA A 204 -9.06 12.66 -18.32
CA ALA A 204 -8.64 12.89 -16.95
C ALA A 204 -9.77 13.59 -16.14
N PRO A 205 -10.02 13.19 -14.88
CA PRO A 205 -11.14 13.70 -14.08
C PRO A 205 -11.04 15.20 -13.72
N HIS A 206 -10.03 15.92 -14.21
CA HIS A 206 -9.72 17.31 -13.87
C HIS A 206 -9.70 18.27 -15.06
N ASN A 207 -10.45 17.99 -16.13
CA ASN A 207 -10.79 19.01 -17.12
C ASN A 207 -12.27 19.41 -16.97
N THR A 208 -12.61 20.01 -15.82
CA THR A 208 -13.69 20.99 -15.79
C THR A 208 -13.20 22.16 -16.65
N GLU A 209 -13.82 22.34 -17.81
CA GLU A 209 -13.74 23.59 -18.54
C GLU A 209 -14.11 24.72 -17.57
N LEU A 210 -13.11 25.46 -17.10
CA LEU A 210 -13.33 26.77 -16.53
C LEU A 210 -14.02 27.58 -17.62
N GLY A 211 -15.29 27.90 -17.38
CA GLY A 211 -16.18 28.47 -18.37
C GLY A 211 -15.56 29.65 -19.08
N LYS A 212 -15.65 29.64 -20.41
CA LYS A 212 -15.63 30.87 -21.20
C LYS A 212 -16.91 31.64 -20.85
N LYS A 213 -16.78 32.65 -20.00
CA LYS A 213 -17.59 33.86 -20.07
C LYS A 213 -16.69 34.97 -20.58
#